data_AF-A0A7C2QAY6-F1
#
_entry.id   AF-A0A7C2QAY6-F1
#
_cell.length_a   1.000
_cell.length_b   1.000
_cell.length_c   1.000
_cell.angle_alpha   90.00
_cell.angle_beta   90.00
_cell.angle_gamma   90.00
#
_symmetry.space_group_name_H-M   'P 1'
#
loop_
_entity.id
_entity.type
_entity.pdbx_description
1 polymer ?
#
loop_
_entity_poly.entity_id
_entity_poly.type
_entity_poly.pdbx_seq_one_letter_code
_entity_poly.pdbx_strand_id
1 'polypeptide(L)'
;MPDPLPYPTTPTGHPTFTPASALWVNQTVAQRRKWLDDPDYCRGERAPKRLDPTGIGRPITTKINANQGASPVRSDTAEELVKLRHAILYGADTVMDLSTGGKLDECRQAIIDNSTVPVGTVPIYSMIIGKRVEDLTYDDILREVERQAQQGVDYFTIHAGVLKEHLPLIRGRITGLVSRGGSLLAKWMIHHNKQNPMYELFGEISAIMREYDVTYSLGDGIRPGCLADASDPGQIAELYTLGELVRRAREAGVQVMVEGPGHVPLNEIAWNMEIERKVCDDAPFYVLGPLVTDVFPGYDHITSAIGATEAARAGAAMLCYVTPKEHVGLPRAEDVKAGCIAYKIAAHAGDIARGVAGARQWDDDLSKARAALNWPKHFELAFDGETARALHDEDLDVDTDFCAMCGHDWCSMRISKEIDQWASGKAAGFMPERVAARSPGLTAEQQELLRRRSRGSIGVPPVRGSIGVPPVKHACHSDNVPDAEEAQRVQQEYVTLRVPSR
;
A
#
# COMPACT_ATOMS: atom_id res chain seq x y z
N MET A 1 -45.82 4.05 1.66
CA MET A 1 -44.53 3.66 1.06
C MET A 1 -44.71 2.22 0.60
N PRO A 2 -44.35 1.86 -0.65
CA PRO A 2 -44.42 0.46 -1.04
C PRO A 2 -43.44 -0.36 -0.19
N ASP A 3 -43.78 -1.63 0.06
CA ASP A 3 -42.95 -2.56 0.81
C ASP A 3 -41.51 -2.57 0.28
N PRO A 4 -40.49 -2.62 1.16
CA PRO A 4 -39.12 -2.77 0.71
C PRO A 4 -39.01 -4.09 -0.07
N LEU A 5 -38.52 -4.00 -1.31
CA LEU A 5 -38.30 -5.16 -2.18
C LEU A 5 -37.46 -6.22 -1.45
N PRO A 6 -37.77 -7.52 -1.61
CA PRO A 6 -36.95 -8.59 -1.03
C PRO A 6 -35.52 -8.50 -1.59
N TYR A 7 -34.55 -8.41 -0.67
CA TYR A 7 -33.14 -8.19 -1.00
C TYR A 7 -32.49 -9.45 -1.60
N PRO A 8 -31.57 -9.29 -2.56
CA PRO A 8 -30.86 -10.41 -3.15
C PRO A 8 -29.99 -11.12 -2.10
N THR A 9 -30.08 -12.45 -2.05
CA THR A 9 -29.32 -13.34 -1.16
C THR A 9 -27.85 -13.49 -1.56
N THR A 10 -27.39 -12.77 -2.59
CA THR A 10 -26.06 -12.86 -3.16
C THR A 10 -25.42 -11.48 -3.14
N PRO A 11 -24.23 -11.31 -2.52
CA PRO A 11 -23.56 -10.00 -2.45
C PRO A 11 -23.29 -9.45 -3.85
N THR A 12 -23.87 -8.30 -4.19
CA THR A 12 -23.54 -7.56 -5.42
C THR A 12 -22.97 -6.22 -4.98
N GLY A 13 -21.64 -6.05 -5.04
CA GLY A 13 -20.94 -4.89 -4.47
C GLY A 13 -21.30 -3.54 -5.10
N HIS A 14 -20.41 -2.54 -5.00
CA HIS A 14 -20.76 -1.11 -5.15
C HIS A 14 -21.73 -0.80 -6.34
N PRO A 15 -22.87 -0.11 -6.11
CA PRO A 15 -23.98 0.00 -7.07
C PRO A 15 -23.70 0.78 -8.37
N THR A 16 -22.57 1.48 -8.47
CA THR A 16 -22.16 2.24 -9.67
C THR A 16 -21.30 1.42 -10.64
N PHE A 17 -21.17 0.12 -10.42
CA PHE A 17 -20.48 -0.79 -11.33
C PHE A 17 -21.19 -0.82 -12.70
N THR A 18 -20.52 -0.31 -13.73
CA THR A 18 -20.92 -0.48 -15.13
C THR A 18 -20.00 -1.49 -15.80
N PRO A 19 -20.39 -2.14 -16.91
CA PRO A 19 -19.49 -2.98 -17.71
C PRO A 19 -18.22 -2.24 -18.20
N ALA A 20 -18.25 -0.89 -18.26
CA ALA A 20 -17.11 -0.04 -18.60
C ALA A 20 -16.27 0.41 -17.38
N SER A 21 -16.66 0.02 -16.16
CA SER A 21 -15.93 0.29 -14.92
C SER A 21 -14.67 -0.57 -14.77
N ALA A 22 -14.19 -1.21 -15.83
CA ALA A 22 -12.93 -1.96 -15.84
C ALA A 22 -11.70 -1.09 -15.49
N LEU A 23 -11.83 0.24 -15.54
CA LEU A 23 -10.81 1.19 -15.08
C LEU A 23 -10.92 1.54 -13.58
N TRP A 24 -11.91 1.00 -12.87
CA TRP A 24 -12.11 1.18 -11.42
C TRP A 24 -11.52 0.02 -10.62
N VAL A 25 -10.38 0.28 -9.96
CA VAL A 25 -9.62 -0.64 -9.10
C VAL A 25 -10.20 -0.82 -7.68
N ASN A 26 -11.33 -0.17 -7.38
CA ASN A 26 -11.91 -0.14 -6.05
C ASN A 26 -13.00 -1.22 -5.89
N GLN A 27 -12.55 -2.47 -5.85
CA GLN A 27 -13.35 -3.63 -5.46
C GLN A 27 -13.17 -3.93 -3.96
N THR A 28 -14.16 -4.57 -3.33
CA THR A 28 -14.01 -5.18 -2.00
C THR A 28 -13.27 -6.51 -2.08
N VAL A 29 -12.75 -6.98 -0.96
CA VAL A 29 -12.15 -8.32 -0.82
C VAL A 29 -13.12 -9.41 -1.27
N ALA A 30 -14.41 -9.29 -0.92
CA ALA A 30 -15.44 -10.25 -1.31
C ALA A 30 -15.69 -10.27 -2.83
N GLN A 31 -15.61 -9.11 -3.50
CA GLN A 31 -15.72 -9.04 -4.95
C GLN A 31 -14.53 -9.71 -5.64
N ARG A 32 -13.31 -9.47 -5.15
CA ARG A 32 -12.08 -10.09 -5.68
C ARG A 32 -12.07 -11.60 -5.51
N ARG A 33 -12.51 -12.08 -4.34
CA ARG A 33 -12.52 -13.51 -4.02
C ARG A 33 -13.35 -14.34 -5.02
N LYS A 34 -14.47 -13.81 -5.51
CA LYS A 34 -15.37 -14.53 -6.42
C LYS A 34 -14.68 -15.09 -7.66
N TRP A 35 -13.72 -14.36 -8.22
CA TRP A 35 -12.98 -14.79 -9.40
C TRP A 35 -11.63 -15.39 -9.04
N LEU A 36 -10.98 -14.97 -7.95
CA LEU A 36 -9.76 -15.62 -7.45
C LEU A 36 -9.96 -17.07 -6.99
N ASP A 37 -11.17 -17.42 -6.57
CA ASP A 37 -11.52 -18.78 -6.14
C ASP A 37 -12.00 -19.67 -7.30
N ASP A 38 -12.22 -19.09 -8.48
CA ASP A 38 -12.59 -19.84 -9.67
C ASP A 38 -11.32 -20.48 -10.27
N PRO A 39 -11.16 -21.81 -10.20
CA PRO A 39 -9.98 -22.50 -10.72
C PRO A 39 -9.92 -22.53 -12.25
N ASP A 40 -10.97 -22.07 -12.92
CA ASP A 40 -11.03 -21.88 -14.37
C ASP A 40 -10.73 -20.42 -14.77
N TYR A 41 -10.77 -19.47 -13.82
CA TYR A 41 -10.35 -18.09 -14.05
C TYR A 41 -8.88 -18.07 -14.47
N CYS A 42 -8.62 -17.63 -15.71
CA CYS A 42 -7.29 -17.57 -16.34
C CYS A 42 -6.61 -18.93 -16.62
N ARG A 43 -7.33 -20.06 -16.60
CA ARG A 43 -6.72 -21.37 -16.89
C ARG A 43 -6.19 -21.45 -18.33
N GLY A 44 -4.87 -21.62 -18.46
CA GLY A 44 -4.20 -21.88 -19.74
C GLY A 44 -3.84 -20.63 -20.55
N GLU A 45 -4.06 -19.43 -20.00
CA GLU A 45 -3.72 -18.16 -20.63
C GLU A 45 -2.38 -17.63 -20.10
N ARG A 46 -1.48 -17.22 -21.00
CA ARG A 46 -0.22 -16.54 -20.65
C ARG A 46 -0.37 -15.03 -20.84
N ALA A 47 0.44 -14.24 -20.14
CA ALA A 47 0.60 -12.82 -20.48
C ALA A 47 1.00 -12.69 -21.96
N PRO A 48 0.52 -11.65 -22.68
CA PRO A 48 -0.28 -10.52 -22.19
C PRO A 48 -1.81 -10.77 -22.16
N LYS A 49 -2.30 -11.96 -22.55
CA LYS A 49 -3.75 -12.21 -22.68
C LYS A 49 -4.48 -12.39 -21.34
N ARG A 50 -3.78 -12.75 -20.27
CA ARG A 50 -4.35 -12.99 -18.93
C ARG A 50 -4.38 -11.78 -18.00
N LEU A 51 -3.74 -10.67 -18.39
CA LEU A 51 -3.62 -9.48 -17.53
C LEU A 51 -4.94 -8.72 -17.58
N ASP A 52 -5.45 -8.37 -16.41
CA ASP A 52 -6.51 -7.36 -16.27
C ASP A 52 -5.82 -5.99 -16.47
N PRO A 53 -5.98 -5.34 -17.66
CA PRO A 53 -5.14 -4.22 -18.01
C PRO A 53 -5.34 -3.05 -17.05
N THR A 54 -4.24 -2.52 -16.51
CA THR A 54 -4.26 -1.48 -15.47
C THR A 54 -3.55 -0.22 -15.94
N GLY A 55 -4.24 0.92 -15.88
CA GLY A 55 -3.62 2.22 -16.14
C GLY A 55 -2.91 2.76 -14.90
N ILE A 56 -1.71 3.32 -15.08
CA ILE A 56 -0.92 4.01 -14.04
C ILE A 56 -0.70 5.46 -14.49
N GLY A 57 -1.19 6.42 -13.72
CA GLY A 57 -1.02 7.84 -14.03
C GLY A 57 -1.73 8.77 -13.06
N ARG A 58 -1.24 10.01 -12.97
CA ARG A 58 -1.78 11.06 -12.09
C ARG A 58 -3.24 11.47 -12.37
N PRO A 59 -3.81 11.36 -13.58
CA PRO A 59 -5.22 11.74 -13.81
C PRO A 59 -6.25 10.72 -13.31
N ILE A 60 -5.83 9.48 -13.01
CA ILE A 60 -6.71 8.38 -12.62
C ILE A 60 -6.50 8.00 -11.15
N THR A 61 -7.18 6.95 -10.70
CA THR A 61 -7.04 6.43 -9.33
C THR A 61 -5.62 6.04 -9.02
N THR A 62 -5.18 6.33 -7.80
CA THR A 62 -3.83 5.97 -7.32
C THR A 62 -3.72 4.45 -7.17
N LYS A 63 -2.65 3.87 -7.72
CA LYS A 63 -2.38 2.42 -7.68
C LYS A 63 -1.47 2.05 -6.51
N ILE A 64 -1.50 0.79 -6.10
CA ILE A 64 -0.55 0.26 -5.11
C ILE A 64 0.21 -0.94 -5.68
N ASN A 65 1.48 -1.06 -5.32
CA ASN A 65 2.32 -2.22 -5.64
C ASN A 65 2.61 -3.03 -4.37
N ALA A 66 2.61 -4.37 -4.49
CA ALA A 66 3.09 -5.27 -3.45
C ALA A 66 4.42 -5.94 -3.86
N ASN A 67 5.47 -5.70 -3.09
CA ASN A 67 6.74 -6.42 -3.25
C ASN A 67 6.68 -7.79 -2.58
N GLN A 68 7.10 -8.82 -3.31
CA GLN A 68 7.28 -10.18 -2.82
C GLN A 68 8.64 -10.72 -3.28
N GLY A 69 8.95 -11.96 -2.94
CA GLY A 69 10.20 -12.58 -3.36
C GLY A 69 10.80 -13.52 -2.32
N ALA A 70 11.38 -14.60 -2.82
CA ALA A 70 12.13 -15.58 -2.06
C ALA A 70 13.57 -15.13 -1.82
N SER A 71 14.11 -15.48 -0.66
CA SER A 71 15.51 -15.21 -0.32
C SER A 71 16.29 -16.52 -0.18
N PRO A 72 17.63 -16.51 -0.23
CA PRO A 72 18.43 -17.70 0.06
C PRO A 72 18.16 -18.33 1.44
N VAL A 73 17.57 -17.58 2.36
CA VAL A 73 17.36 -17.97 3.76
C VAL A 73 15.95 -18.52 4.00
N ARG A 74 14.96 -18.12 3.19
CA ARG A 74 13.54 -18.40 3.44
C ARG A 74 12.67 -18.16 2.21
N SER A 75 11.55 -18.88 2.17
CA SER A 75 10.49 -18.89 1.16
C SER A 75 10.79 -19.76 -0.05
N ASP A 76 9.79 -20.55 -0.46
CA ASP A 76 9.78 -21.35 -1.67
C ASP A 76 8.69 -20.85 -2.63
N THR A 77 8.64 -21.41 -3.83
CA THR A 77 7.67 -21.00 -4.86
C THR A 77 6.22 -21.12 -4.39
N ALA A 78 5.88 -22.11 -3.55
CA ALA A 78 4.51 -22.25 -3.05
C ALA A 78 4.16 -21.13 -2.06
N GLU A 79 5.08 -20.75 -1.17
CA GLU A 79 4.91 -19.60 -0.28
C GLU A 79 4.78 -18.28 -1.05
N GLU A 80 5.55 -18.09 -2.14
CA GLU A 80 5.42 -16.91 -3.00
C GLU A 80 4.07 -16.84 -3.71
N LEU A 81 3.53 -17.97 -4.19
CA LEU A 81 2.20 -18.00 -4.82
C LEU A 81 1.08 -17.70 -3.80
N VAL A 82 1.23 -18.12 -2.55
CA VAL A 82 0.29 -17.73 -1.48
C VAL A 82 0.34 -16.22 -1.24
N LYS A 83 1.54 -15.63 -1.20
CA LYS A 83 1.71 -14.17 -1.06
C LYS A 83 1.14 -13.41 -2.26
N LEU A 84 1.35 -13.89 -3.48
CA LEU A 84 0.77 -13.33 -4.70
C LEU A 84 -0.76 -13.27 -4.61
N ARG A 85 -1.39 -14.41 -4.29
CA ARG A 85 -2.85 -14.48 -4.14
C ARG A 85 -3.35 -13.54 -3.05
N HIS A 86 -2.64 -13.42 -1.92
CA HIS A 86 -3.00 -12.48 -0.85
C HIS A 86 -2.86 -11.02 -1.29
N ALA A 87 -1.78 -10.67 -1.99
CA ALA A 87 -1.56 -9.33 -2.50
C ALA A 87 -2.72 -8.90 -3.41
N ILE A 88 -3.07 -9.73 -4.40
CA ILE A 88 -4.17 -9.45 -5.33
C ILE A 88 -5.50 -9.36 -4.58
N LEU A 89 -5.80 -10.32 -3.70
CA LEU A 89 -7.04 -10.35 -2.91
C LEU A 89 -7.24 -9.09 -2.05
N TYR A 90 -6.15 -8.55 -1.49
CA TYR A 90 -6.16 -7.36 -0.65
C TYR A 90 -5.83 -6.07 -1.42
N GLY A 91 -5.90 -6.10 -2.75
CA GLY A 91 -6.00 -4.93 -3.60
C GLY A 91 -4.70 -4.44 -4.23
N ALA A 92 -3.62 -5.24 -4.23
CA ALA A 92 -2.44 -4.94 -5.03
C ALA A 92 -2.85 -4.74 -6.51
N ASP A 93 -2.48 -3.60 -7.08
CA ASP A 93 -2.78 -3.26 -8.47
C ASP A 93 -1.62 -3.69 -9.40
N THR A 94 -0.42 -3.85 -8.84
CA THR A 94 0.74 -4.54 -9.43
C THR A 94 1.47 -5.33 -8.35
N VAL A 95 2.33 -6.27 -8.76
CA VAL A 95 3.25 -6.97 -7.86
C VAL A 95 4.68 -6.92 -8.39
N MET A 96 5.67 -6.99 -7.51
CA MET A 96 7.07 -7.16 -7.93
C MET A 96 7.68 -8.42 -7.36
N ASP A 97 8.33 -9.20 -8.22
CA ASP A 97 9.20 -10.29 -7.80
C ASP A 97 10.62 -9.76 -7.55
N LEU A 98 10.99 -9.65 -6.27
CA LEU A 98 12.30 -9.23 -5.80
C LEU A 98 13.13 -10.41 -5.28
N SER A 99 12.81 -11.63 -5.71
CA SER A 99 13.49 -12.86 -5.31
C SER A 99 15.01 -12.79 -5.62
N THR A 100 15.82 -13.30 -4.70
CA THR A 100 17.30 -13.32 -4.79
C THR A 100 17.93 -14.69 -4.53
N GLY A 101 17.13 -15.73 -4.36
CA GLY A 101 17.62 -17.07 -4.07
C GLY A 101 16.74 -18.17 -4.65
N GLY A 102 17.23 -19.41 -4.57
CA GLY A 102 16.52 -20.59 -5.05
C GLY A 102 16.45 -20.68 -6.57
N LYS A 103 15.45 -21.42 -7.08
CA LYS A 103 15.17 -21.58 -8.50
C LYS A 103 14.42 -20.36 -9.03
N LEU A 104 15.14 -19.24 -9.14
CA LEU A 104 14.55 -17.93 -9.43
C LEU A 104 13.67 -17.93 -10.68
N ASP A 105 14.17 -18.49 -11.79
CA ASP A 105 13.46 -18.44 -13.07
C ASP A 105 12.17 -19.24 -13.03
N GLU A 106 12.18 -20.43 -12.39
CA GLU A 106 10.99 -21.26 -12.18
C GLU A 106 9.98 -20.55 -11.27
N CYS A 107 10.46 -19.91 -10.19
CA CYS A 107 9.62 -19.17 -9.27
C CYS A 107 8.97 -17.95 -9.94
N ARG A 108 9.75 -17.15 -10.67
CA ARG A 108 9.25 -16.00 -11.42
C ARG A 108 8.25 -16.43 -12.48
N GLN A 109 8.53 -17.51 -13.22
CA GLN A 109 7.58 -18.04 -14.20
C GLN A 109 6.28 -18.46 -13.53
N ALA A 110 6.33 -19.10 -12.35
CA ALA A 110 5.13 -19.47 -11.61
C ALA A 110 4.34 -18.23 -11.14
N ILE A 111 5.01 -17.18 -10.65
CA ILE A 111 4.38 -15.91 -10.25
C ILE A 111 3.68 -15.28 -11.45
N ILE A 112 4.40 -15.15 -12.57
CA ILE A 112 3.88 -14.68 -13.85
C ILE A 112 2.63 -15.51 -14.16
N ASP A 113 2.75 -16.83 -14.32
CA ASP A 113 1.66 -17.76 -14.68
C ASP A 113 0.40 -17.69 -13.79
N ASN A 114 0.51 -17.19 -12.56
CA ASN A 114 -0.59 -17.07 -11.62
C ASN A 114 -0.97 -15.61 -11.28
N SER A 115 -0.44 -14.62 -12.01
CA SER A 115 -0.75 -13.20 -11.79
C SER A 115 -1.70 -12.66 -12.86
N THR A 116 -2.78 -12.03 -12.40
CA THR A 116 -3.75 -11.28 -13.22
C THR A 116 -3.41 -9.79 -13.26
N VAL A 117 -2.51 -9.34 -12.39
CA VAL A 117 -2.00 -7.97 -12.33
C VAL A 117 -0.58 -7.90 -12.91
N PRO A 118 -0.11 -6.72 -13.37
CA PRO A 118 1.25 -6.56 -13.87
C PRO A 118 2.31 -7.01 -12.86
N VAL A 119 3.33 -7.71 -13.36
CA VAL A 119 4.48 -8.20 -12.61
C VAL A 119 5.71 -7.39 -12.98
N GLY A 120 6.31 -6.72 -12.01
CA GLY A 120 7.60 -6.04 -12.15
C GLY A 120 8.77 -6.82 -11.57
N THR A 121 9.98 -6.48 -12.01
CA THR A 121 11.22 -7.03 -11.42
C THR A 121 12.32 -5.97 -11.36
N VAL A 122 13.41 -6.32 -10.67
CA VAL A 122 14.67 -5.56 -10.73
C VAL A 122 15.74 -6.49 -11.36
N PRO A 123 15.98 -6.43 -12.68
CA PRO A 123 16.80 -7.42 -13.38
C PRO A 123 18.21 -7.63 -12.79
N ILE A 124 18.84 -6.58 -12.27
CA ILE A 124 20.19 -6.66 -11.66
C ILE A 124 20.28 -7.68 -10.51
N TYR A 125 19.17 -7.99 -9.83
CA TYR A 125 19.16 -8.96 -8.75
C TYR A 125 19.35 -10.40 -9.26
N SER A 126 18.85 -10.69 -10.46
CA SER A 126 19.02 -11.99 -11.11
C SER A 126 20.44 -12.17 -11.66
N MET A 127 21.02 -11.09 -12.20
CA MET A 127 22.34 -11.09 -12.83
C MET A 127 23.49 -11.48 -11.88
N ILE A 128 23.31 -11.22 -10.57
CA ILE A 128 24.34 -11.45 -9.54
C ILE A 128 24.17 -12.78 -8.79
N ILE A 129 23.20 -13.62 -9.17
CA ILE A 129 23.07 -14.94 -8.56
C ILE A 129 24.24 -15.83 -9.02
N GLY A 130 25.10 -16.21 -8.07
CA GLY A 130 26.30 -17.00 -8.37
C GLY A 130 27.43 -16.22 -9.04
N LYS A 131 27.34 -14.88 -9.11
CA LYS A 131 28.33 -14.01 -9.74
C LYS A 131 28.56 -12.75 -8.88
N ARG A 132 29.79 -12.26 -8.80
CA ARG A 132 30.05 -10.97 -8.13
C ARG A 132 29.57 -9.84 -9.03
N VAL A 133 29.06 -8.76 -8.45
CA VAL A 133 28.59 -7.63 -9.25
C VAL A 133 29.70 -7.08 -10.16
N GLU A 134 30.94 -7.05 -9.69
CA GLU A 134 32.12 -6.59 -10.45
C GLU A 134 32.38 -7.43 -11.72
N ASP A 135 31.93 -8.68 -11.77
CA ASP A 135 32.14 -9.56 -12.91
C ASP A 135 31.01 -9.45 -13.96
N LEU A 136 30.04 -8.54 -13.76
CA LEU A 136 28.97 -8.29 -14.73
C LEU A 136 29.50 -7.63 -16.00
N THR A 137 29.16 -8.23 -17.13
CA THR A 137 29.44 -7.70 -18.47
C THR A 137 28.19 -7.07 -19.09
N TYR A 138 28.37 -6.30 -20.17
CA TYR A 138 27.24 -5.72 -20.91
C TYR A 138 26.35 -6.80 -21.52
N ASP A 139 26.94 -7.90 -22.00
CA ASP A 139 26.20 -9.06 -22.52
C ASP A 139 25.38 -9.76 -21.42
N ASP A 140 25.86 -9.80 -20.17
CA ASP A 140 25.06 -10.34 -19.06
C ASP A 140 23.81 -9.49 -18.81
N ILE A 141 23.95 -8.17 -18.88
CA ILE A 141 22.84 -7.23 -18.67
C ILE A 141 21.79 -7.40 -19.76
N LEU A 142 22.20 -7.33 -21.04
CA LEU A 142 21.27 -7.41 -22.16
C LEU A 142 20.56 -8.77 -22.22
N ARG A 143 21.30 -9.88 -22.01
CA ARG A 143 20.71 -11.22 -21.98
C ARG A 143 19.69 -11.38 -20.86
N GLU A 144 19.95 -10.83 -19.68
CA GLU A 144 19.01 -10.95 -18.57
C GLU A 144 17.73 -10.13 -18.78
N VAL A 145 17.86 -8.90 -19.30
CA VAL A 145 16.71 -8.05 -19.66
C VAL A 145 15.84 -8.77 -20.69
N GLU A 146 16.44 -9.26 -21.77
CA GLU A 146 15.72 -9.99 -22.82
C GLU A 146 15.06 -11.26 -22.28
N ARG A 147 15.78 -12.04 -21.47
CA ARG A 147 15.26 -13.27 -20.88
C ARG A 147 14.02 -13.02 -20.03
N GLN A 148 14.01 -11.99 -19.19
CA GLN A 148 12.83 -11.68 -18.37
C GLN A 148 11.68 -11.11 -19.20
N ALA A 149 11.99 -10.35 -20.25
CA ALA A 149 10.98 -9.85 -21.19
C ALA A 149 10.28 -11.03 -21.89
N GLN A 150 11.05 -12.05 -22.31
CA GLN A 150 10.52 -13.29 -22.88
C GLN A 150 9.66 -14.09 -21.90
N GLN A 151 9.91 -14.00 -20.59
CA GLN A 151 9.04 -14.61 -19.57
C GLN A 151 7.70 -13.89 -19.43
N GLY A 152 7.60 -12.63 -19.86
CA GLY A 152 6.41 -11.79 -19.74
C GLY A 152 6.39 -10.94 -18.47
N VAL A 153 7.55 -10.39 -18.08
CA VAL A 153 7.61 -9.32 -17.07
C VAL A 153 7.10 -8.02 -17.71
N ASP A 154 6.23 -7.30 -17.02
CA ASP A 154 5.52 -6.12 -17.54
C ASP A 154 6.30 -4.82 -17.38
N TYR A 155 7.12 -4.71 -16.33
CA TYR A 155 7.99 -3.55 -16.13
C TYR A 155 9.29 -3.89 -15.41
N PHE A 156 10.34 -3.15 -15.76
CA PHE A 156 11.66 -3.30 -15.14
C PHE A 156 12.05 -2.07 -14.35
N THR A 157 12.43 -2.28 -13.08
CA THR A 157 13.18 -1.30 -12.32
C THR A 157 14.64 -1.26 -12.79
N ILE A 158 14.97 -0.24 -13.58
CA ILE A 158 16.32 -0.03 -14.13
C ILE A 158 16.93 1.21 -13.48
N HIS A 159 18.01 0.99 -12.73
CA HIS A 159 18.72 2.03 -11.99
C HIS A 159 19.75 2.75 -12.87
N ALA A 160 19.31 3.30 -14.00
CA ALA A 160 20.18 4.01 -14.95
C ALA A 160 20.46 5.47 -14.54
N GLY A 161 19.75 6.03 -13.56
CA GLY A 161 19.96 7.40 -13.08
C GLY A 161 21.14 7.60 -12.13
N VAL A 162 21.69 6.53 -11.57
CA VAL A 162 22.89 6.62 -10.72
C VAL A 162 24.12 6.83 -11.60
N LEU A 163 24.56 8.07 -11.75
CA LEU A 163 25.78 8.38 -12.51
C LEU A 163 27.02 8.33 -11.61
N LYS A 164 28.17 8.06 -12.22
CA LYS A 164 29.48 8.08 -11.55
C LYS A 164 29.75 9.41 -10.83
N GLU A 165 29.30 10.51 -11.43
CA GLU A 165 29.42 11.88 -10.93
C GLU A 165 28.57 12.13 -9.68
N HIS A 166 27.55 11.31 -9.42
CA HIS A 166 26.72 11.40 -8.22
C HIS A 166 27.36 10.73 -7.01
N LEU A 167 28.32 9.81 -7.21
CA LEU A 167 28.92 9.04 -6.12
C LEU A 167 29.53 9.90 -4.99
N PRO A 168 30.23 11.02 -5.28
CA PRO A 168 30.71 11.92 -4.24
C PRO A 168 29.60 12.61 -3.42
N LEU A 169 28.39 12.77 -3.96
CA LEU A 169 27.26 13.45 -3.29
C LEU A 169 26.67 12.63 -2.15
N ILE A 170 26.90 11.31 -2.13
CA ILE A 170 26.45 10.42 -1.06
C ILE A 170 27.33 10.57 0.20
N ARG A 171 28.51 11.18 0.07
CA ARG A 171 29.42 11.36 1.19
C ARG A 171 28.78 12.28 2.24
N GLY A 172 28.58 11.75 3.44
CA GLY A 172 28.02 12.49 4.58
C GLY A 172 26.56 12.16 4.88
N ARG A 173 25.89 11.37 4.03
CA ARG A 173 24.60 10.76 4.38
C ARG A 173 24.73 9.87 5.62
N ILE A 174 23.68 9.85 6.44
CA ILE A 174 23.61 8.99 7.63
C ILE A 174 23.49 7.52 7.21
N THR A 175 22.64 7.24 6.22
CA THR A 175 22.35 5.86 5.78
C THR A 175 23.02 5.48 4.45
N GLY A 176 23.72 6.40 3.81
CA GLY A 176 24.42 6.16 2.54
C GLY A 176 23.46 5.83 1.39
N LEU A 177 23.73 4.72 0.69
CA LEU A 177 22.87 4.18 -0.36
C LEU A 177 22.08 2.99 0.16
N VAL A 178 20.77 3.17 0.28
CA VAL A 178 19.85 2.11 0.74
C VAL A 178 19.15 1.37 -0.41
N SER A 179 19.26 1.86 -1.64
CA SER A 179 18.83 1.10 -2.81
C SER A 179 19.79 -0.05 -3.06
N ARG A 180 19.30 -1.30 -2.98
CA ARG A 180 20.12 -2.47 -3.33
C ARG A 180 20.64 -2.39 -4.77
N GLY A 181 19.80 -2.00 -5.73
CA GLY A 181 20.20 -1.89 -7.13
C GLY A 181 21.20 -0.75 -7.35
N GLY A 182 20.95 0.41 -6.74
CA GLY A 182 21.86 1.55 -6.80
C GLY A 182 23.24 1.24 -6.18
N SER A 183 23.27 0.61 -5.01
CA SER A 183 24.51 0.21 -4.33
C SER A 183 25.33 -0.81 -5.12
N LEU A 184 24.67 -1.77 -5.79
CA LEU A 184 25.33 -2.75 -6.65
C LEU A 184 26.02 -2.07 -7.85
N LEU A 185 25.31 -1.17 -8.53
CA LEU A 185 25.86 -0.45 -9.68
C LEU A 185 26.95 0.56 -9.28
N ALA A 186 26.80 1.23 -8.13
CA ALA A 186 27.84 2.09 -7.57
C ALA A 186 29.14 1.31 -7.34
N LYS A 187 29.04 0.09 -6.77
CA LYS A 187 30.19 -0.80 -6.58
C LYS A 187 30.83 -1.21 -7.91
N TRP A 188 30.03 -1.52 -8.93
CA TRP A 188 30.52 -1.82 -10.28
C TRP A 188 31.29 -0.64 -10.87
N MET A 189 30.73 0.57 -10.80
CA MET A 189 31.35 1.79 -11.32
C MET A 189 32.69 2.11 -10.64
N ILE A 190 32.76 1.96 -9.32
CA ILE A 190 33.99 2.20 -8.55
C ILE A 190 35.07 1.20 -8.95
N HIS A 191 34.72 -0.09 -9.08
CA HIS A 191 35.68 -1.14 -9.43
C HIS A 191 36.27 -0.95 -10.83
N HIS A 192 35.42 -0.65 -11.81
CA HIS A 192 35.83 -0.50 -13.22
C HIS A 192 36.28 0.91 -13.58
N ASN A 193 36.06 1.89 -12.70
CA ASN A 193 36.24 3.32 -12.96
C ASN A 193 35.48 3.80 -14.21
N LYS A 194 34.31 3.21 -14.49
CA LYS A 194 33.46 3.47 -15.66
C LYS A 194 32.10 4.07 -15.27
N GLN A 195 31.38 4.59 -16.25
CA GLN A 195 29.99 5.04 -16.07
C GLN A 195 29.06 3.85 -15.81
N ASN A 196 27.88 4.11 -15.25
CA ASN A 196 26.86 3.11 -15.00
C ASN A 196 26.52 2.34 -16.29
N PRO A 197 26.66 1.00 -16.29
CA PRO A 197 26.43 0.21 -17.49
C PRO A 197 24.98 0.25 -17.96
N MET A 198 24.01 0.44 -17.05
CA MET A 198 22.59 0.59 -17.41
C MET A 198 22.30 1.94 -18.09
N TYR A 199 23.10 2.97 -17.79
CA TYR A 199 23.02 4.27 -18.47
C TYR A 199 23.65 4.22 -19.85
N GLU A 200 24.82 3.58 -19.97
CA GLU A 200 25.52 3.40 -21.25
C GLU A 200 24.70 2.55 -22.23
N LEU A 201 24.11 1.45 -21.75
CA LEU A 201 23.31 0.51 -22.56
C LEU A 201 21.83 0.90 -22.71
N PHE A 202 21.44 2.12 -22.31
CA PHE A 202 20.03 2.48 -22.23
C PHE A 202 19.30 2.36 -23.58
N GLY A 203 20.00 2.61 -24.70
CA GLY A 203 19.45 2.48 -26.04
C GLY A 203 19.17 1.02 -26.42
N GLU A 204 20.13 0.12 -26.14
CA GLU A 204 20.01 -1.32 -26.37
C GLU A 204 18.95 -1.95 -25.47
N ILE A 205 18.89 -1.56 -24.20
CA ILE A 205 17.84 -1.96 -23.26
C ILE A 205 16.47 -1.48 -23.77
N SER A 206 16.38 -0.23 -24.25
CA SER A 206 15.13 0.32 -24.82
C SER A 206 14.69 -0.46 -26.06
N ALA A 207 15.62 -0.89 -26.91
CA ALA A 207 15.31 -1.69 -28.09
C ALA A 207 14.69 -3.04 -27.70
N ILE A 208 15.25 -3.73 -26.71
CA ILE A 208 14.69 -4.96 -26.16
C ILE A 208 13.30 -4.68 -25.56
N MET A 209 13.19 -3.71 -24.65
CA MET A 209 11.92 -3.42 -23.97
C MET A 209 10.81 -3.04 -24.95
N ARG A 210 11.13 -2.33 -26.04
CA ARG A 210 10.19 -2.00 -27.11
C ARG A 210 9.68 -3.24 -27.86
N GLU A 211 10.53 -4.22 -28.09
CA GLU A 211 10.15 -5.46 -28.79
C GLU A 211 9.07 -6.24 -28.04
N TYR A 212 9.14 -6.23 -26.70
CA TYR A 212 8.25 -6.99 -25.82
C TYR A 212 7.17 -6.14 -25.12
N ASP A 213 7.10 -4.82 -25.39
CA ASP A 213 6.24 -3.84 -24.70
C ASP A 213 6.41 -3.82 -23.17
N VAL A 214 7.66 -3.83 -22.71
CA VAL A 214 8.01 -3.73 -21.29
C VAL A 214 8.15 -2.25 -20.90
N THR A 215 7.54 -1.86 -19.79
CA THR A 215 7.58 -0.49 -19.27
C THR A 215 8.84 -0.25 -18.44
N TYR A 216 9.47 0.91 -18.58
CA TYR A 216 10.50 1.37 -17.65
C TYR A 216 9.89 1.79 -16.32
N SER A 217 10.40 1.24 -15.23
CA SER A 217 10.39 1.86 -13.91
C SER A 217 11.79 2.42 -13.66
N LEU A 218 11.99 3.71 -13.88
CA LEU A 218 13.33 4.30 -13.72
C LEU A 218 13.67 4.42 -12.24
N GLY A 219 14.56 3.54 -11.76
CA GLY A 219 14.80 3.29 -10.33
C GLY A 219 15.52 4.44 -9.62
N ASP A 220 15.16 4.63 -8.35
CA ASP A 220 15.69 5.65 -7.44
C ASP A 220 16.89 5.15 -6.63
N GLY A 221 18.01 4.93 -7.32
CA GLY A 221 19.22 4.35 -6.74
C GLY A 221 19.84 5.16 -5.60
N ILE A 222 19.59 6.46 -5.53
CA ILE A 222 20.09 7.41 -4.52
C ILE A 222 18.94 7.90 -3.62
N ARG A 223 17.82 7.18 -3.51
CA ARG A 223 16.76 7.53 -2.56
C ARG A 223 17.26 7.65 -1.11
N PRO A 224 16.62 8.50 -0.28
CA PRO A 224 16.94 8.63 1.14
C PRO A 224 16.47 7.41 1.94
N GLY A 225 17.34 6.92 2.83
CA GLY A 225 17.05 5.82 3.77
C GLY A 225 16.81 6.26 5.22
N CYS A 226 16.83 7.56 5.46
CA CYS A 226 16.40 8.19 6.69
C CYS A 226 15.97 9.63 6.40
N LEU A 227 15.26 10.25 7.34
CA LEU A 227 14.78 11.62 7.19
C LEU A 227 15.90 12.64 6.98
N ALA A 228 17.08 12.43 7.57
CA ALA A 228 18.20 13.36 7.47
C ALA A 228 18.84 13.41 6.08
N ASP A 229 18.65 12.35 5.28
CA ASP A 229 19.17 12.23 3.92
C ASP A 229 18.13 12.69 2.87
N ALA A 230 16.93 13.07 3.30
CA ALA A 230 15.83 13.44 2.43
C ALA A 230 16.10 14.75 1.67
N SER A 231 15.68 14.77 0.40
CA SER A 231 15.77 15.93 -0.49
C SER A 231 17.20 16.46 -0.71
N ASP A 232 18.21 15.62 -0.45
CA ASP A 232 19.61 16.02 -0.53
C ASP A 232 20.10 16.16 -2.00
N PRO A 233 21.29 16.74 -2.23
CA PRO A 233 21.82 16.92 -3.58
C PRO A 233 21.96 15.62 -4.37
N GLY A 234 22.24 14.48 -3.71
CA GLY A 234 22.40 13.19 -4.39
C GLY A 234 21.08 12.67 -4.96
N GLN A 235 20.00 12.72 -4.17
CA GLN A 235 18.66 12.34 -4.59
C GLN A 235 18.20 13.22 -5.76
N ILE A 236 18.37 14.54 -5.64
CA ILE A 236 17.91 15.48 -6.66
C ILE A 236 18.73 15.35 -7.95
N ALA A 237 20.04 15.14 -7.87
CA ALA A 237 20.88 14.92 -9.05
C ALA A 237 20.47 13.69 -9.85
N GLU A 238 20.16 12.58 -9.17
CA GLU A 238 19.59 11.40 -9.82
C GLU A 238 18.27 11.74 -10.50
N LEU A 239 17.33 12.41 -9.82
CA LEU A 239 16.01 12.74 -10.38
C LEU A 239 16.11 13.55 -11.69
N TYR A 240 17.04 14.52 -11.78
CA TYR A 240 17.29 15.24 -13.04
C TYR A 240 17.79 14.31 -14.16
N THR A 241 18.60 13.32 -13.82
CA THR A 241 19.04 12.29 -14.78
C THR A 241 17.87 11.39 -15.20
N LEU A 242 16.98 11.02 -14.27
CA LEU A 242 15.77 10.27 -14.60
C LEU A 242 14.88 11.08 -15.58
N GLY A 243 14.78 12.41 -15.43
CA GLY A 243 14.10 13.28 -16.38
C GLY A 243 14.70 13.29 -17.80
N GLU A 244 16.02 13.18 -17.93
CA GLU A 244 16.68 12.93 -19.22
C GLU A 244 16.27 11.56 -19.79
N LEU A 245 16.32 10.51 -18.97
CA LEU A 245 16.02 9.15 -19.37
C LEU A 245 14.55 8.95 -19.74
N VAL A 246 13.61 9.67 -19.10
CA VAL A 246 12.19 9.70 -19.49
C VAL A 246 12.06 10.16 -20.95
N ARG A 247 12.74 11.24 -21.34
CA ARG A 247 12.69 11.75 -22.73
C ARG A 247 13.27 10.73 -23.70
N ARG A 248 14.42 10.13 -23.35
CA ARG A 248 15.06 9.07 -24.17
C ARG A 248 14.16 7.84 -24.34
N ALA A 249 13.50 7.38 -23.27
CA ALA A 249 12.55 6.26 -23.35
C ALA A 249 11.36 6.57 -24.26
N ARG A 250 10.77 7.77 -24.13
CA ARG A 250 9.67 8.24 -24.98
C ARG A 250 10.09 8.36 -26.45
N GLU A 251 11.27 8.90 -26.74
CA GLU A 251 11.85 8.97 -28.09
C GLU A 251 12.09 7.57 -28.69
N ALA A 252 12.48 6.60 -27.85
CA ALA A 252 12.61 5.20 -28.25
C ALA A 252 11.26 4.47 -28.41
N GLY A 253 10.15 5.08 -28.02
CA GLY A 253 8.82 4.48 -28.06
C GLY A 253 8.56 3.45 -26.96
N VAL A 254 9.21 3.61 -25.81
CA VAL A 254 9.05 2.75 -24.62
C VAL A 254 8.29 3.50 -23.53
N GLN A 255 7.32 2.83 -22.91
CA GLN A 255 6.54 3.37 -21.79
C GLN A 255 7.45 3.61 -20.58
N VAL A 256 7.18 4.61 -19.76
CA VAL A 256 8.05 4.97 -18.62
C VAL A 256 7.28 5.58 -17.45
N MET A 257 7.61 5.09 -16.25
CA MET A 257 7.34 5.69 -14.95
C MET A 257 8.67 5.92 -14.19
N VAL A 258 8.64 6.79 -13.20
CA VAL A 258 9.82 7.17 -12.41
C VAL A 258 9.63 6.67 -10.97
N GLU A 259 10.67 6.09 -10.37
CA GLU A 259 10.65 5.74 -8.94
C GLU A 259 11.09 6.91 -8.07
N GLY A 260 10.55 6.98 -6.86
CA GLY A 260 10.74 8.09 -5.93
C GLY A 260 10.89 7.67 -4.47
N PRO A 261 11.24 8.65 -3.61
CA PRO A 261 11.95 8.44 -2.36
C PRO A 261 11.26 7.53 -1.34
N GLY A 262 12.11 7.02 -0.43
CA GLY A 262 11.75 6.14 0.67
C GLY A 262 11.45 6.89 1.98
N HIS A 263 12.44 7.56 2.58
CA HIS A 263 12.26 8.24 3.89
C HIS A 263 12.26 9.75 3.69
N VAL A 264 11.13 10.42 3.96
CA VAL A 264 10.95 11.85 3.71
C VAL A 264 10.06 12.44 4.80
N PRO A 265 10.49 13.51 5.49
CA PRO A 265 9.63 14.15 6.48
C PRO A 265 8.39 14.73 5.80
N LEU A 266 7.24 14.66 6.48
CA LEU A 266 5.92 14.96 5.90
C LEU A 266 5.86 16.30 5.13
N ASN A 267 6.54 17.33 5.63
CA ASN A 267 6.56 18.67 5.03
C ASN A 267 7.29 18.77 3.68
N GLU A 268 8.06 17.75 3.27
CA GLU A 268 8.83 17.76 2.02
C GLU A 268 8.21 16.89 0.91
N ILE A 269 7.20 16.08 1.24
CA ILE A 269 6.64 15.10 0.30
C ILE A 269 5.98 15.79 -0.90
N ALA A 270 5.15 16.81 -0.66
CA ALA A 270 4.49 17.55 -1.73
C ALA A 270 5.48 18.23 -2.68
N TRP A 271 6.59 18.74 -2.13
CA TRP A 271 7.66 19.33 -2.93
C TRP A 271 8.38 18.29 -3.79
N ASN A 272 8.65 17.09 -3.24
CA ASN A 272 9.21 15.97 -4.00
C ASN A 272 8.29 15.58 -5.19
N MET A 273 6.97 15.58 -5.01
CA MET A 273 6.02 15.32 -6.11
C MET A 273 6.02 16.45 -7.15
N GLU A 274 6.20 17.70 -6.72
CA GLU A 274 6.25 18.84 -7.61
C GLU A 274 7.52 18.89 -8.47
N ILE A 275 8.68 18.59 -7.88
CA ILE A 275 9.94 18.60 -8.62
C ILE A 275 10.01 17.47 -9.65
N GLU A 276 9.58 16.25 -9.31
CA GLU A 276 9.49 15.15 -10.29
C GLU A 276 8.63 15.55 -11.47
N ARG A 277 7.40 16.03 -11.24
CA ARG A 277 6.50 16.45 -12.31
C ARG A 277 7.13 17.46 -13.26
N LYS A 278 7.91 18.40 -12.71
CA LYS A 278 8.60 19.44 -13.48
C LYS A 278 9.77 18.90 -14.32
N VAL A 279 10.57 18.00 -13.76
CA VAL A 279 11.83 17.56 -14.40
C VAL A 279 11.66 16.28 -15.24
N CYS A 280 10.65 15.47 -14.92
CA CYS A 280 10.32 14.20 -15.58
C CYS A 280 9.12 14.30 -16.54
N ASP A 281 8.72 15.51 -16.93
CA ASP A 281 7.67 15.75 -17.94
C ASP A 281 6.35 15.00 -17.63
N ASP A 282 5.90 15.18 -16.38
CA ASP A 282 4.69 14.57 -15.78
C ASP A 282 4.58 13.05 -16.01
N ALA A 283 5.73 12.35 -16.04
CA ALA A 283 5.75 10.88 -16.01
C ALA A 283 5.04 10.37 -14.75
N PRO A 284 4.42 9.17 -14.78
CA PRO A 284 3.84 8.60 -13.57
C PRO A 284 4.90 8.39 -12.49
N PHE A 285 4.64 8.92 -11.29
CA PHE A 285 5.56 8.80 -10.17
C PHE A 285 5.18 7.61 -9.26
N TYR A 286 6.16 6.74 -8.99
CA TYR A 286 6.04 5.51 -8.22
C TYR A 286 6.90 5.59 -6.94
N VAL A 287 6.28 5.78 -5.77
CA VAL A 287 7.02 6.08 -4.53
C VAL A 287 7.00 4.94 -3.51
N LEU A 288 8.09 4.74 -2.76
CA LEU A 288 8.16 3.78 -1.67
C LEU A 288 7.76 4.40 -0.33
N GLY A 289 6.47 4.36 0.01
CA GLY A 289 5.92 5.15 1.11
C GLY A 289 5.58 6.56 0.65
N PRO A 290 6.28 7.62 1.12
CA PRO A 290 7.49 7.58 1.96
C PRO A 290 7.23 7.45 3.47
N LEU A 291 8.20 6.91 4.22
CA LEU A 291 8.22 6.90 5.68
C LEU A 291 8.45 8.31 6.22
N VAL A 292 7.53 8.77 7.08
CA VAL A 292 7.58 10.13 7.67
C VAL A 292 8.37 10.21 8.97
N THR A 293 8.86 9.08 9.49
CA THR A 293 9.65 8.98 10.72
C THR A 293 10.35 7.63 10.80
N ASP A 294 11.56 7.61 11.39
CA ASP A 294 12.45 6.44 11.42
C ASP A 294 12.41 5.65 12.74
N VAL A 295 11.60 6.08 13.71
CA VAL A 295 11.69 5.58 15.11
C VAL A 295 10.67 4.50 15.47
N PHE A 296 9.89 3.99 14.50
CA PHE A 296 8.85 2.97 14.74
C PHE A 296 9.00 1.70 13.87
N PRO A 297 10.18 1.05 13.85
CA PRO A 297 10.34 -0.23 13.15
C PRO A 297 9.34 -1.27 13.70
N GLY A 298 8.77 -2.07 12.81
CA GLY A 298 7.61 -2.92 13.12
C GLY A 298 6.25 -2.29 12.80
N TYR A 299 6.22 -0.96 12.65
CA TYR A 299 5.02 -0.18 12.30
C TYR A 299 5.22 0.67 11.05
N ASP A 300 6.22 0.33 10.23
CA ASP A 300 6.57 1.14 9.06
C ASP A 300 5.49 1.18 7.99
N HIS A 301 4.63 0.17 7.90
CA HIS A 301 3.38 0.24 7.13
C HIS A 301 2.47 1.41 7.55
N ILE A 302 2.50 1.86 8.81
CA ILE A 302 1.74 3.01 9.31
C ILE A 302 2.50 4.31 9.04
N THR A 303 3.79 4.36 9.41
CA THR A 303 4.62 5.57 9.21
C THR A 303 4.65 5.96 7.74
N SER A 304 4.77 4.97 6.86
CA SER A 304 4.76 5.18 5.42
C SER A 304 3.38 5.43 4.83
N ALA A 305 2.30 4.84 5.36
CA ALA A 305 0.95 5.14 4.87
C ALA A 305 0.57 6.62 5.04
N ILE A 306 1.08 7.29 6.09
CA ILE A 306 0.91 8.73 6.28
C ILE A 306 1.57 9.48 5.12
N GLY A 307 2.83 9.17 4.80
CA GLY A 307 3.53 9.84 3.70
C GLY A 307 2.99 9.46 2.34
N ALA A 308 2.58 8.20 2.14
CA ALA A 308 1.96 7.70 0.92
C ALA A 308 0.61 8.40 0.65
N THR A 309 -0.15 8.73 1.69
CA THR A 309 -1.39 9.51 1.56
C THR A 309 -1.08 10.93 1.06
N GLU A 310 -0.05 11.58 1.61
CA GLU A 310 0.38 12.91 1.18
C GLU A 310 0.94 12.89 -0.25
N ALA A 311 1.71 11.86 -0.60
CA ALA A 311 2.21 11.66 -1.96
C ALA A 311 1.07 11.44 -2.95
N ALA A 312 0.10 10.57 -2.64
CA ALA A 312 -1.10 10.35 -3.44
C ALA A 312 -1.90 11.64 -3.64
N ARG A 313 -2.13 12.40 -2.56
CA ARG A 313 -2.78 13.72 -2.60
C ARG A 313 -2.04 14.69 -3.53
N ALA A 314 -0.70 14.70 -3.45
CA ALA A 314 0.16 15.58 -4.23
C ALA A 314 0.41 15.10 -5.68
N GLY A 315 -0.06 13.90 -6.04
CA GLY A 315 -0.12 13.44 -7.43
C GLY A 315 0.69 12.19 -7.76
N ALA A 316 1.16 11.42 -6.77
CA ALA A 316 1.76 10.11 -7.04
C ALA A 316 0.76 9.21 -7.79
N ALA A 317 1.28 8.47 -8.78
CA ALA A 317 0.47 7.59 -9.61
C ALA A 317 0.39 6.17 -9.05
N MET A 318 1.47 5.72 -8.40
CA MET A 318 1.57 4.41 -7.78
C MET A 318 2.34 4.48 -6.46
N LEU A 319 1.92 3.69 -5.48
CA LEU A 319 2.53 3.62 -4.15
C LEU A 319 3.07 2.21 -3.92
N CYS A 320 4.38 2.07 -3.77
CA CYS A 320 4.96 0.81 -3.33
C CYS A 320 4.66 0.66 -1.85
N TYR A 321 4.00 -0.43 -1.49
CA TYR A 321 3.66 -0.68 -0.11
C TYR A 321 4.92 -0.83 0.77
N VAL A 322 4.70 -0.73 2.06
CA VAL A 322 5.69 -1.06 3.09
C VAL A 322 4.96 -1.95 4.08
N THR A 323 5.60 -3.05 4.47
CA THR A 323 5.00 -4.03 5.38
C THR A 323 5.39 -3.72 6.84
N PRO A 324 4.71 -4.32 7.84
CA PRO A 324 5.19 -4.29 9.22
C PRO A 324 6.60 -4.87 9.40
N LYS A 325 7.09 -5.65 8.42
CA LYS A 325 8.41 -6.28 8.45
C LYS A 325 9.53 -5.44 7.84
N GLU A 326 9.23 -4.27 7.31
CA GLU A 326 10.27 -3.37 6.81
C GLU A 326 11.33 -3.12 7.89
N HIS A 327 12.60 -3.06 7.46
CA HIS A 327 13.78 -2.95 8.33
C HIS A 327 14.03 -4.11 9.32
N VAL A 328 13.11 -5.08 9.47
CA VAL A 328 13.20 -6.11 10.51
C VAL A 328 13.07 -7.56 10.00
N GLY A 329 12.67 -7.79 8.76
CA GLY A 329 12.70 -9.13 8.16
C GLY A 329 11.88 -9.29 6.89
N LEU A 330 11.68 -10.55 6.49
CA LEU A 330 10.87 -10.90 5.32
C LEU A 330 9.38 -11.04 5.67
N PRO A 331 8.48 -10.42 4.89
CA PRO A 331 7.05 -10.47 5.14
C PRO A 331 6.46 -11.86 4.88
N ARG A 332 5.48 -12.24 5.71
CA ARG A 332 4.56 -13.37 5.50
C ARG A 332 3.26 -12.86 4.87
N ALA A 333 2.36 -13.77 4.48
CA ALA A 333 1.07 -13.41 3.88
C ALA A 333 0.23 -12.41 4.71
N GLU A 334 0.27 -12.48 6.04
CA GLU A 334 -0.41 -11.51 6.92
C GLU A 334 0.26 -10.13 6.91
N ASP A 335 1.59 -10.09 6.81
CA ASP A 335 2.34 -8.82 6.68
C ASP A 335 2.05 -8.17 5.32
N VAL A 336 1.89 -8.99 4.27
CA VAL A 336 1.44 -8.55 2.93
C VAL A 336 0.03 -7.97 3.01
N LYS A 337 -0.92 -8.67 3.66
CA LYS A 337 -2.28 -8.16 3.91
C LYS A 337 -2.24 -6.79 4.61
N ALA A 338 -1.48 -6.68 5.70
CA ALA A 338 -1.37 -5.43 6.46
C ALA A 338 -0.82 -4.28 5.61
N GLY A 339 0.22 -4.53 4.80
CA GLY A 339 0.76 -3.54 3.87
C GLY A 339 -0.25 -3.13 2.80
N CYS A 340 -0.92 -4.09 2.14
CA CYS A 340 -1.91 -3.79 1.11
C CYS A 340 -3.08 -2.96 1.66
N ILE A 341 -3.62 -3.33 2.82
CA ILE A 341 -4.71 -2.58 3.46
C ILE A 341 -4.28 -1.15 3.78
N ALA A 342 -3.11 -0.97 4.40
CA ALA A 342 -2.60 0.36 4.73
C ALA A 342 -2.46 1.25 3.50
N TYR A 343 -1.99 0.69 2.38
CA TYR A 343 -1.75 1.42 1.15
C TYR A 343 -3.02 1.64 0.31
N LYS A 344 -4.01 0.74 0.35
CA LYS A 344 -5.34 1.03 -0.23
C LYS A 344 -6.04 2.16 0.51
N ILE A 345 -5.90 2.22 1.84
CA ILE A 345 -6.39 3.37 2.63
C ILE A 345 -5.69 4.65 2.17
N ALA A 346 -4.36 4.64 2.06
CA ALA A 346 -3.59 5.81 1.63
C ALA A 346 -3.95 6.29 0.21
N ALA A 347 -4.00 5.36 -0.75
CA ALA A 347 -4.40 5.64 -2.13
C ALA A 347 -5.81 6.22 -2.22
N HIS A 348 -6.79 5.59 -1.56
CA HIS A 348 -8.18 6.03 -1.57
C HIS A 348 -8.36 7.40 -0.90
N ALA A 349 -7.69 7.64 0.23
CA ALA A 349 -7.69 8.93 0.90
C ALA A 349 -7.09 10.05 0.03
N GLY A 350 -5.98 9.75 -0.67
CA GLY A 350 -5.38 10.65 -1.66
C GLY A 350 -6.31 10.95 -2.84
N ASP A 351 -6.98 9.92 -3.36
CA ASP A 351 -7.96 10.05 -4.45
C ASP A 351 -9.17 10.92 -4.07
N ILE A 352 -9.70 10.77 -2.85
CA ILE A 352 -10.74 11.65 -2.30
C ILE A 352 -10.23 13.09 -2.23
N ALA A 353 -9.03 13.31 -1.69
CA ALA A 353 -8.47 14.63 -1.53
C ALA A 353 -8.18 15.33 -2.87
N ARG A 354 -7.89 14.55 -3.92
CA ARG A 354 -7.74 15.01 -5.30
C ARG A 354 -9.07 15.21 -6.02
N GLY A 355 -10.18 14.77 -5.45
CA GLY A 355 -11.50 14.86 -6.07
C GLY A 355 -11.69 13.90 -7.23
N VAL A 356 -11.04 12.73 -7.21
CA VAL A 356 -11.24 11.68 -8.23
C VAL A 356 -12.72 11.29 -8.25
N ALA A 357 -13.32 11.31 -9.45
CA ALA A 357 -14.75 11.11 -9.63
C ALA A 357 -15.21 9.77 -9.01
N GLY A 358 -16.19 9.85 -8.12
CA GLY A 358 -16.80 8.68 -7.48
C GLY A 358 -16.00 8.06 -6.32
N ALA A 359 -14.77 8.51 -6.03
CA ALA A 359 -13.98 7.99 -4.90
C ALA A 359 -14.73 8.18 -3.57
N ARG A 360 -15.15 9.41 -3.26
CA ARG A 360 -15.93 9.73 -2.05
C ARG A 360 -17.31 9.06 -2.01
N GLN A 361 -17.90 8.72 -3.17
CA GLN A 361 -19.23 8.12 -3.20
C GLN A 361 -19.26 6.79 -2.45
N TRP A 362 -18.15 6.04 -2.48
CA TRP A 362 -18.02 4.79 -1.73
C TRP A 362 -18.12 5.03 -0.21
N ASP A 363 -17.42 6.03 0.33
CA ASP A 363 -17.51 6.44 1.74
C ASP A 363 -18.91 6.89 2.12
N ASP A 364 -19.55 7.69 1.26
CA ASP A 364 -20.91 8.19 1.49
C ASP A 364 -21.91 7.03 1.53
N ASP A 365 -21.78 6.03 0.65
CA ASP A 365 -22.67 4.86 0.61
C ASP A 365 -22.47 3.93 1.81
N LEU A 366 -21.22 3.69 2.21
CA LEU A 366 -20.91 2.95 3.43
C LEU A 366 -21.41 3.68 4.69
N SER A 367 -21.32 5.02 4.69
CA SER A 367 -21.81 5.88 5.78
C SER A 367 -23.34 5.89 5.85
N LYS A 368 -24.05 5.91 4.72
CA LYS A 368 -25.51 5.74 4.68
C LYS A 368 -25.92 4.39 5.26
N ALA A 369 -25.22 3.31 4.89
CA ALA A 369 -25.48 1.99 5.46
C ALA A 369 -25.24 1.96 6.98
N ARG A 370 -24.16 2.60 7.45
CA ARG A 370 -23.84 2.74 8.88
C ARG A 370 -24.93 3.53 9.63
N ALA A 371 -25.34 4.69 9.10
CA ALA A 371 -26.38 5.53 9.69
C ALA A 371 -27.76 4.84 9.72
N ALA A 372 -28.04 4.02 8.72
CA ALA A 372 -29.24 3.19 8.68
C ALA A 372 -29.18 1.96 9.62
N LEU A 373 -28.01 1.71 10.24
CA LEU A 373 -27.71 0.52 11.04
C LEU A 373 -27.92 -0.78 10.25
N ASN A 374 -27.65 -0.71 8.94
CA ASN A 374 -27.74 -1.85 8.04
C ASN A 374 -26.38 -2.57 8.00
N TRP A 375 -26.13 -3.40 9.01
CA TRP A 375 -24.87 -4.14 9.15
C TRP A 375 -24.52 -5.02 7.94
N PRO A 376 -25.45 -5.80 7.36
CA PRO A 376 -25.17 -6.56 6.14
C PRO A 376 -24.65 -5.68 5.00
N LYS A 377 -25.32 -4.55 4.72
CA LYS A 377 -24.88 -3.62 3.68
C LYS A 377 -23.58 -2.90 4.05
N HIS A 378 -23.39 -2.59 5.33
CA HIS A 378 -22.17 -1.96 5.83
C HIS A 378 -20.94 -2.84 5.56
N PHE A 379 -21.02 -4.14 5.89
CA PHE A 379 -19.94 -5.09 5.63
C PHE A 379 -19.78 -5.42 4.15
N GLU A 380 -20.87 -5.47 3.38
CA GLU A 380 -20.82 -5.66 1.92
C GLU A 380 -20.08 -4.52 1.22
N LEU A 381 -20.25 -3.27 1.69
CA LEU A 381 -19.57 -2.10 1.17
C LEU A 381 -18.16 -1.90 1.76
N ALA A 382 -17.84 -2.48 2.90
CA ALA A 382 -16.51 -2.35 3.49
C ALA A 382 -15.45 -3.02 2.60
N PHE A 383 -14.26 -2.40 2.48
CA PHE A 383 -13.15 -2.95 1.69
C PHE A 383 -12.83 -4.38 2.12
N ASP A 384 -12.57 -4.59 3.41
CA ASP A 384 -12.42 -5.91 4.04
C ASP A 384 -13.60 -6.17 4.99
N GLY A 385 -14.77 -6.44 4.38
CA GLY A 385 -16.02 -6.73 5.08
C GLY A 385 -15.97 -7.94 6.00
N GLU A 386 -15.11 -8.91 5.71
CA GLU A 386 -14.94 -10.11 6.55
C GLU A 386 -14.28 -9.79 7.87
N THR A 387 -13.18 -9.01 7.83
CA THR A 387 -12.54 -8.50 9.05
C THR A 387 -13.49 -7.59 9.81
N ALA A 388 -14.20 -6.68 9.12
CA ALA A 388 -15.15 -5.78 9.77
C ALA A 388 -16.27 -6.53 10.48
N ARG A 389 -16.87 -7.56 9.84
CA ARG A 389 -17.89 -8.42 10.45
C ARG A 389 -17.33 -9.23 11.62
N ALA A 390 -16.14 -9.82 11.47
CA ALA A 390 -15.53 -10.61 12.54
C ALA A 390 -15.32 -9.78 13.82
N LEU A 391 -14.93 -8.51 13.69
CA LEU A 391 -14.74 -7.61 14.83
C LEU A 391 -16.05 -7.13 15.44
N HIS A 392 -17.10 -6.96 14.64
CA HIS A 392 -18.43 -6.65 15.16
C HIS A 392 -19.00 -7.83 15.96
N ASP A 393 -18.91 -9.03 15.38
CA ASP A 393 -19.50 -10.25 15.93
C ASP A 393 -18.69 -10.82 17.11
N GLU A 394 -17.50 -10.26 17.42
CA GLU A 394 -16.71 -10.61 18.61
C GLU A 394 -17.44 -10.22 19.91
N ASP A 395 -18.22 -9.12 19.88
CA ASP A 395 -18.92 -8.59 21.05
C ASP A 395 -20.46 -8.76 20.97
N LEU A 396 -21.00 -9.17 19.82
CA LEU A 396 -22.45 -9.28 19.57
C LEU A 396 -22.82 -10.55 18.80
N ASP A 397 -23.71 -11.37 19.36
CA ASP A 397 -24.18 -12.62 18.73
C ASP A 397 -25.25 -12.41 17.64
N VAL A 398 -25.78 -11.19 17.48
CA VAL A 398 -26.88 -10.84 16.56
C VAL A 398 -26.70 -9.45 15.97
N ASP A 399 -27.20 -9.22 14.75
CA ASP A 399 -27.23 -7.88 14.16
C ASP A 399 -28.31 -7.05 14.89
N THR A 400 -27.89 -6.00 15.60
CA THR A 400 -28.78 -5.08 16.34
C THR A 400 -28.81 -3.69 15.71
N ASP A 401 -29.70 -2.81 16.17
CA ASP A 401 -29.74 -1.40 15.77
C ASP A 401 -28.73 -0.54 16.58
N PHE A 402 -27.63 -1.14 17.02
CA PHE A 402 -26.51 -0.50 17.72
C PHE A 402 -25.25 -1.37 17.58
N CYS A 403 -24.12 -0.94 18.14
CA CYS A 403 -22.93 -1.77 18.31
C CYS A 403 -22.55 -1.86 19.80
N ALA A 404 -21.65 -2.77 20.14
CA ALA A 404 -21.20 -2.98 21.52
C ALA A 404 -20.58 -1.74 22.18
N MET A 405 -20.05 -0.79 21.39
CA MET A 405 -19.37 0.40 21.91
C MET A 405 -20.29 1.32 22.74
N CYS A 406 -21.52 1.57 22.29
CA CYS A 406 -22.46 2.47 22.98
C CYS A 406 -23.65 1.72 23.59
N GLY A 407 -23.89 0.48 23.15
CA GLY A 407 -25.13 -0.23 23.46
C GLY A 407 -26.36 0.45 22.85
N HIS A 408 -27.53 -0.10 23.16
CA HIS A 408 -28.80 0.35 22.61
C HIS A 408 -29.11 1.82 22.97
N ASP A 409 -29.14 2.14 24.27
CA ASP A 409 -29.72 3.41 24.74
C ASP A 409 -28.89 4.64 24.37
N TRP A 410 -27.58 4.48 24.19
CA TRP A 410 -26.64 5.59 23.96
C TRP A 410 -26.09 5.64 22.53
N CYS A 411 -26.60 4.80 21.62
CA CYS A 411 -26.19 4.84 20.22
C CYS A 411 -26.60 6.16 19.57
N SER A 412 -25.61 6.99 19.25
CA SER A 412 -25.83 8.31 18.64
C SER A 412 -26.59 8.23 17.31
N MET A 413 -26.27 7.27 16.44
CA MET A 413 -26.94 7.11 15.15
C MET A 413 -28.40 6.68 15.28
N ARG A 414 -28.71 5.81 16.25
CA ARG A 414 -30.09 5.40 16.57
C ARG A 414 -30.90 6.60 17.09
N ILE A 415 -30.34 7.35 18.03
CA ILE A 415 -30.96 8.59 18.55
C ILE A 415 -31.17 9.60 17.42
N SER A 416 -30.20 9.80 16.53
CA SER A 416 -30.36 10.69 15.37
C SER A 416 -31.52 10.27 14.46
N LYS A 417 -31.74 8.97 14.26
CA LYS A 417 -32.87 8.44 13.49
C LYS A 417 -34.21 8.74 14.16
N GLU A 418 -34.28 8.63 15.50
CA GLU A 418 -35.48 9.01 16.27
C GLU A 418 -35.77 10.52 16.14
N ILE A 419 -34.74 11.37 16.19
CA ILE A 419 -34.87 12.83 16.01
C ILE A 419 -35.40 13.15 14.61
N ASP A 420 -34.87 12.53 13.57
CA ASP A 420 -35.33 12.73 12.18
C ASP A 420 -36.79 12.28 11.99
N GLN A 421 -37.15 11.12 12.56
CA GLN A 421 -38.53 10.62 12.55
C GLN A 421 -39.50 11.58 13.26
N TRP A 422 -39.10 12.10 14.42
CA TRP A 422 -39.86 13.12 15.14
C TRP A 422 -40.03 14.40 14.32
N ALA A 423 -38.94 14.93 13.75
CA ALA A 423 -38.95 16.15 12.94
C ALA A 423 -39.76 16.01 11.64
N SER A 424 -39.83 14.81 11.05
CA SER A 424 -40.59 14.53 9.81
C SER A 424 -42.12 14.58 9.98
N GLY A 425 -42.63 14.80 11.20
CA GLY A 425 -44.07 14.90 11.48
C GLY A 425 -44.82 13.56 11.47
N LYS A 426 -44.13 12.42 11.32
CA LYS A 426 -44.72 11.07 11.35
C LYS A 426 -44.91 10.50 12.76
N ALA A 427 -44.68 11.31 13.81
CA ALA A 427 -44.52 10.86 15.19
C ALA A 427 -45.63 11.34 16.13
N ALA A 428 -46.90 11.17 15.80
CA ALA A 428 -47.93 11.16 16.83
C ALA A 428 -47.92 9.77 17.53
N GLY A 429 -47.10 9.62 18.56
CA GLY A 429 -47.04 8.39 19.40
C GLY A 429 -45.94 7.38 19.07
N PHE A 430 -44.79 7.79 18.54
CA PHE A 430 -43.72 6.86 18.19
C PHE A 430 -43.08 6.20 19.44
N MET A 431 -43.25 4.88 19.56
CA MET A 431 -42.40 3.99 20.36
C MET A 431 -41.71 3.02 19.38
N PRO A 432 -40.36 2.99 19.29
CA PRO A 432 -39.69 2.11 18.34
C PRO A 432 -39.95 0.63 18.68
N GLU A 433 -40.40 -0.15 17.70
CA GLU A 433 -40.49 -1.61 17.83
C GLU A 433 -39.10 -2.25 17.80
N ARG A 434 -38.84 -3.18 18.72
CA ARG A 434 -37.60 -3.94 18.83
C ARG A 434 -37.55 -5.02 17.75
N VAL A 435 -36.87 -4.77 16.64
CA VAL A 435 -36.63 -5.78 15.60
C VAL A 435 -35.13 -6.06 15.50
N ALA A 436 -34.67 -7.09 16.21
CA ALA A 436 -33.34 -7.65 16.03
C ALA A 436 -33.38 -8.75 14.96
N ALA A 437 -32.41 -8.75 14.04
CA ALA A 437 -32.26 -9.82 13.05
C ALA A 437 -31.17 -10.80 13.52
N ARG A 438 -31.35 -12.10 13.24
CA ARG A 438 -30.38 -13.12 13.64
C ARG A 438 -29.15 -13.04 12.72
N SER A 439 -27.96 -12.78 13.30
CA SER A 439 -26.70 -12.84 12.55
C SER A 439 -26.50 -14.26 11.99
N PRO A 440 -25.91 -14.43 10.79
CA PRO A 440 -25.54 -15.74 10.26
C PRO A 440 -24.46 -16.46 11.09
N GLY A 441 -23.83 -15.78 12.05
CA GLY A 441 -22.75 -16.30 12.89
C GLY A 441 -21.38 -16.28 12.20
N LEU A 442 -20.32 -16.48 12.98
CA LEU A 442 -18.93 -16.49 12.49
C LEU A 442 -18.65 -17.74 11.62
N THR A 443 -18.12 -17.53 10.42
CA THR A 443 -17.54 -18.59 9.58
C THR A 443 -16.26 -19.17 10.20
N ALA A 444 -15.83 -20.35 9.75
CA ALA A 444 -14.59 -20.98 10.22
C ALA A 444 -13.35 -20.10 10.02
N GLU A 445 -13.30 -19.36 8.90
CA GLU A 445 -12.22 -18.42 8.58
C GLU A 445 -12.23 -17.21 9.53
N GLN A 446 -13.42 -16.67 9.83
CA GLN A 446 -13.56 -15.57 10.78
C GLN A 446 -13.19 -16.00 12.21
N GLN A 447 -13.57 -17.22 12.62
CA GLN A 447 -13.15 -17.78 13.90
C GLN A 447 -11.62 -17.94 14.00
N GLU A 448 -10.96 -18.38 12.92
CA GLU A 448 -9.50 -18.50 12.88
C GLU A 448 -8.80 -17.14 12.91
N LEU A 449 -9.34 -16.13 12.22
CA LEU A 449 -8.85 -14.75 12.28
C LEU A 449 -8.89 -14.19 13.72
N LEU A 450 -10.00 -14.41 14.43
CA LEU A 450 -10.13 -14.02 15.84
C LEU A 450 -9.13 -14.78 16.74
N ARG A 451 -8.99 -16.09 16.57
CA ARG A 451 -8.01 -16.91 17.33
C ARG A 451 -6.57 -16.43 17.14
N ARG A 452 -6.21 -15.96 15.94
CA ARG A 452 -4.87 -15.40 15.66
C ARG A 452 -4.62 -14.10 16.42
N ARG A 453 -5.65 -13.25 16.61
CA ARG A 453 -5.56 -12.05 17.47
C ARG A 453 -5.42 -12.41 18.94
N SER A 454 -6.18 -13.40 19.43
CA SER A 454 -6.17 -13.81 20.85
C SER A 454 -4.83 -14.38 21.33
N ARG A 455 -3.92 -14.79 20.42
CA ARG A 455 -2.57 -15.25 20.78
C ARG A 455 -1.64 -14.13 21.29
N GLY A 456 -2.04 -12.86 21.21
CA GLY A 456 -1.31 -11.71 21.77
C GLY A 456 -2.00 -11.00 22.94
N SER A 457 -3.26 -11.30 23.23
CA SER A 457 -3.99 -10.68 24.33
C SER A 457 -3.74 -11.46 25.63
N ILE A 458 -2.74 -11.03 26.40
CA ILE A 458 -2.75 -11.26 27.85
C ILE A 458 -4.03 -10.61 28.37
N GLY A 459 -4.89 -11.40 29.00
CA GLY A 459 -6.27 -11.06 29.35
C GLY A 459 -6.42 -9.66 29.93
N VAL A 460 -7.19 -8.83 29.23
CA VAL A 460 -7.78 -7.62 29.78
C VAL A 460 -9.20 -8.00 30.20
N PRO A 461 -9.55 -7.95 31.49
CA PRO A 461 -10.92 -8.18 31.91
C PRO A 461 -11.82 -7.05 31.39
N PRO A 462 -13.11 -7.33 31.13
CA PRO A 462 -14.07 -6.34 30.67
C PRO A 462 -14.20 -5.14 31.62
N VAL A 463 -14.52 -3.97 31.05
CA VAL A 463 -14.58 -2.67 31.74
C VAL A 463 -15.76 -2.62 32.73
N ARG A 464 -15.42 -2.28 33.99
CA ARG A 464 -16.24 -1.77 35.12
C ARG A 464 -17.71 -2.24 35.24
N GLY A 465 -17.93 -3.08 36.25
CA GLY A 465 -19.25 -3.51 36.72
C GLY A 465 -19.25 -4.88 37.42
N SER A 466 -18.11 -5.58 37.43
CA SER A 466 -17.96 -6.86 38.12
C SER A 466 -18.08 -6.70 39.64
N ILE A 467 -19.03 -7.45 40.18
CA ILE A 467 -19.36 -7.66 41.59
C ILE A 467 -18.11 -7.58 42.50
N GLY A 468 -18.13 -6.66 43.48
CA GLY A 468 -17.27 -6.70 44.66
C GLY A 468 -16.07 -5.74 44.74
N VAL A 469 -15.85 -4.84 43.76
CA VAL A 469 -14.72 -3.88 43.81
C VAL A 469 -15.21 -2.47 44.14
N PRO A 470 -14.74 -1.83 45.23
CA PRO A 470 -15.13 -0.47 45.58
C PRO A 470 -14.52 0.57 44.61
N PRO A 471 -15.16 1.74 44.45
CA PRO A 471 -14.71 2.76 43.50
C PRO A 471 -13.36 3.36 43.93
N VAL A 472 -12.37 3.29 43.03
CA VAL A 472 -11.11 4.02 43.16
C VAL A 472 -11.20 5.28 42.30
N LYS A 473 -10.87 6.43 42.90
CA LYS A 473 -10.72 7.72 42.21
C LYS A 473 -9.63 7.54 41.15
N HIS A 474 -9.95 7.79 39.89
CA HIS A 474 -8.95 7.74 38.82
C HIS A 474 -7.93 8.84 39.07
N ALA A 475 -6.67 8.47 39.26
CA ALA A 475 -5.58 9.44 39.34
C ALA A 475 -5.40 10.05 37.95
N CYS A 476 -5.59 11.37 37.83
CA CYS A 476 -5.14 12.09 36.65
C CYS A 476 -3.60 12.10 36.66
N HIS A 477 -2.95 12.02 35.49
CA HIS A 477 -1.48 12.13 35.43
C HIS A 477 -0.95 13.44 36.04
N SER A 478 -1.77 14.51 36.06
CA SER A 478 -1.47 15.77 36.74
C SER A 478 -1.42 15.67 38.27
N ASP A 479 -2.07 14.66 38.86
CA ASP A 479 -2.17 14.50 40.31
C ASP A 479 -0.93 13.80 40.92
N ASN A 480 -0.04 13.29 40.07
CA ASN A 480 1.18 12.57 40.45
C ASN A 480 2.46 13.26 39.98
N VAL A 481 2.41 14.53 39.59
CA VAL A 481 3.61 15.32 39.31
C VAL A 481 4.21 15.75 40.65
N PRO A 482 5.38 15.22 41.08
CA PRO A 482 5.93 15.49 42.40
C PRO A 482 6.32 16.96 42.57
N ASP A 483 6.64 17.61 41.46
CA ASP A 483 7.03 19.02 41.38
C ASP A 483 6.42 19.63 40.10
N ALA A 484 5.29 20.31 40.26
CA ALA A 484 4.56 20.94 39.18
C ALA A 484 5.36 22.10 38.54
N GLU A 485 6.26 22.74 39.29
CA GLU A 485 7.10 23.82 38.78
C GLU A 485 8.18 23.27 37.85
N GLU A 486 8.79 22.13 38.21
CA GLU A 486 9.79 21.47 37.36
C GLU A 486 9.18 20.97 36.04
N ALA A 487 7.97 20.39 36.08
CA ALA A 487 7.26 19.99 34.88
C ALA A 487 6.94 21.19 33.97
N GLN A 488 6.52 22.32 34.55
CA GLN A 488 6.30 23.56 33.80
C GLN A 488 7.59 24.14 33.23
N ARG A 489 8.70 24.07 33.97
CA ARG A 489 10.03 24.51 33.51
C ARG A 489 10.50 23.70 32.32
N VAL A 490 10.44 22.37 32.39
CA VAL A 490 10.75 21.47 31.27
C VAL A 490 9.85 21.76 30.06
N GLN A 491 8.56 21.97 30.28
CA GLN A 491 7.66 22.31 29.19
C GLN A 491 8.01 23.64 28.53
N GLN A 492 8.41 24.66 29.28
CA GLN A 492 8.86 25.94 28.72
C GLN A 492 10.21 25.84 28.01
N GLU A 493 11.12 25.01 28.52
CA GLU A 493 12.48 24.83 28.00
C GLU A 493 12.52 23.99 26.71
N TYR A 494 11.67 22.96 26.60
CA TYR A 494 11.67 22.02 25.47
C TYR A 494 10.48 22.16 24.50
N VAL A 495 9.38 22.82 24.91
CA VAL A 495 8.15 22.98 24.10
C VAL A 495 7.92 24.44 23.69
N THR A 496 8.97 25.27 23.67
CA THR A 496 8.91 26.53 22.92
C THR A 496 9.19 26.24 21.45
N LEU A 497 8.10 26.15 20.66
CA LEU A 497 8.19 26.22 19.20
C LEU A 497 8.89 27.53 18.84
N ARG A 498 10.16 27.44 18.41
CA ARG A 498 10.87 28.57 17.81
C ARG A 498 10.19 28.86 16.47
N VAL A 499 9.18 29.72 16.49
CA VAL A 499 8.61 30.30 15.27
C VAL A 499 9.71 31.14 14.63
N PRO A 500 10.16 30.85 13.39
CA PRO A 500 11.13 31.70 12.71
C PRO A 500 10.54 33.10 12.57
N SER A 501 11.27 34.12 13.01
CA SER A 501 10.89 35.51 12.78
C SER A 501 10.78 35.76 11.28
N ARG A 502 9.63 36.33 10.88
CA ARG A 502 9.24 36.64 9.49
C ARG A 502 10.29 37.42 8.69
#